data_AF-A0A939L7K5-F1
#
_entry.id   AF-A0A939L7K5-F1
#
_cell.length_a   1.000
_cell.length_b   1.000
_cell.length_c   1.000
_cell.angle_alpha   90.00
_cell.angle_beta   90.00
_cell.angle_gamma   90.00
#
_symmetry.space_group_name_H-M   'P 1'
#
loop_
_entity.id
_entity.type
_entity.pdbx_description
1 polymer ?
#
loop_
_entity_poly.entity_id
_entity_poly.type
_entity_poly.pdbx_seq_one_letter_code
_entity_poly.pdbx_strand_id
1 'polypeptide(L)'
;EVLAAADELANGGARTKRLQVSHAFHSPLMEPMLEEFARVVGAVEYGTPKLAMVSALTGQSVTDEVTDPAYWVKHVREAVRFGDAANALRAAGVRTFIEIGPDGVLAGMGPQTRTDTDGEVAEEVWLPLLRRGRDEPRALLTALAKAFVRGVPVEWAALYANTGAQRIDLPTYAFQRQRYWLPAASLGVNAAGLGQSPARHPLLGAAVALPASGGVVLTGRLSLSAQPWLADHVVAGRVVVPGAALVEMVVRAGDEAGCGRVEELLIESPLVLPARGGVRVQVTVDEADDAGCRAVAVYAQAEDAAPEEEWTRHASGSLIVAGSTPDTVLTEWPPAGAEAVDLDGFYPALAESGLAYGPAFQGVRAAWRRGEELFAEVALPDGVSAAGFGLHPALLDAAL
;
A
#
# COMPACT_ATOMS: atom_id res chain seq x y z
N GLU A 1 -54.09 29.17 -22.21
CA GLU A 1 -53.43 29.97 -21.17
C GLU A 1 -52.13 29.31 -20.67
N VAL A 2 -52.16 28.13 -20.02
CA VAL A 2 -50.93 27.48 -19.50
C VAL A 2 -49.88 27.17 -20.58
N LEU A 3 -50.27 26.67 -21.76
CA LEU A 3 -49.33 26.39 -22.85
C LEU A 3 -48.67 27.67 -23.37
N ALA A 4 -49.44 28.75 -23.53
CA ALA A 4 -48.91 30.04 -23.97
C ALA A 4 -47.92 30.64 -22.96
N ALA A 5 -48.23 30.56 -21.66
CA ALA A 5 -47.30 30.97 -20.60
C ALA A 5 -46.03 30.11 -20.58
N ALA A 6 -46.14 28.81 -20.84
CA ALA A 6 -44.97 27.93 -20.95
C ALA A 6 -44.10 28.30 -22.17
N ASP A 7 -44.70 28.65 -23.30
CA ASP A 7 -43.97 29.08 -24.50
C ASP A 7 -43.27 30.43 -24.28
N GLU A 8 -43.92 31.38 -23.60
CA GLU A 8 -43.31 32.67 -23.22
C GLU A 8 -42.09 32.47 -22.31
N LEU A 9 -42.20 31.63 -21.28
CA LEU A 9 -41.09 31.29 -20.39
C LEU A 9 -39.95 30.58 -21.15
N ALA A 10 -40.28 29.66 -22.05
CA ALA A 10 -39.29 28.97 -22.88
C ALA A 10 -38.54 29.92 -23.81
N ASN A 11 -39.25 30.89 -24.42
CA ASN A 11 -38.64 31.94 -25.23
C ASN A 11 -37.74 32.87 -24.41
N GLY A 12 -38.04 33.04 -23.13
CA GLY A 12 -37.18 33.73 -22.16
C GLY A 12 -35.98 32.91 -21.67
N GLY A 13 -35.76 31.69 -22.18
CA GLY A 13 -34.64 30.82 -21.82
C GLY A 13 -34.89 29.90 -20.61
N ALA A 14 -36.11 29.90 -20.04
CA ALA A 14 -36.45 29.00 -18.95
C ALA A 14 -36.72 27.58 -19.45
N ARG A 15 -36.35 26.58 -18.64
CA ARG A 15 -36.67 25.18 -18.94
C ARG A 15 -38.13 24.89 -18.61
N THR A 16 -38.92 24.50 -19.61
CA THR A 16 -40.31 24.05 -19.41
C THR A 16 -40.46 22.56 -19.70
N LYS A 17 -41.35 21.89 -18.97
CA LYS A 17 -41.69 20.48 -19.19
C LYS A 17 -43.16 20.28 -18.92
N ARG A 18 -43.91 19.83 -19.94
CA ARG A 18 -45.31 19.47 -19.79
C ARG A 18 -45.43 18.16 -19.01
N LEU A 19 -46.22 18.18 -17.94
CA LEU A 19 -46.56 16.97 -17.17
C LEU A 19 -47.80 16.31 -17.78
N GLN A 20 -47.78 14.97 -17.83
CA GLN A 20 -48.93 14.16 -18.23
C GLN A 20 -49.79 13.94 -16.99
N VAL A 21 -50.76 14.82 -16.77
CA VAL A 21 -51.71 14.78 -15.66
C VAL A 21 -53.12 14.82 -16.22
N SER A 22 -54.05 14.13 -15.56
CA SER A 22 -55.46 14.11 -15.96
C SER A 22 -56.18 15.41 -15.58
N HIS A 23 -55.71 16.11 -14.55
CA HIS A 23 -56.33 17.32 -14.00
C HIS A 23 -55.27 18.31 -13.50
N ALA A 24 -55.67 19.56 -13.28
CA ALA A 24 -54.86 20.59 -12.64
C ALA A 24 -54.98 20.46 -11.11
N PHE A 25 -54.21 19.56 -10.52
CA PHE A 25 -54.11 19.39 -9.07
C PHE A 25 -53.63 20.68 -8.38
N HIS A 26 -53.97 20.85 -7.10
CA HIS A 26 -53.58 22.02 -6.31
C HIS A 26 -54.05 23.38 -6.89
N SER A 27 -55.19 23.38 -7.59
CA SER A 27 -55.75 24.56 -8.27
C SER A 27 -57.26 24.71 -8.05
N PRO A 28 -57.87 25.86 -8.40
CA PRO A 28 -59.32 26.08 -8.33
C PRO A 28 -60.19 25.06 -9.08
N LEU A 29 -59.57 24.23 -9.92
CA LEU A 29 -60.25 23.18 -10.65
C LEU A 29 -60.51 21.93 -9.79
N MET A 30 -60.02 21.90 -8.55
CA MET A 30 -60.32 20.83 -7.59
C MET A 30 -61.62 21.06 -6.83
N GLU A 31 -62.13 22.29 -6.75
CA GLU A 31 -63.32 22.68 -5.98
C GLU A 31 -64.53 21.78 -6.22
N PRO A 32 -64.88 21.41 -7.48
CA PRO A 32 -66.07 20.60 -7.74
C PRO A 32 -66.06 19.22 -7.08
N MET A 33 -64.89 18.66 -6.76
CA MET A 33 -64.81 17.34 -6.13
C MET A 33 -64.62 17.38 -4.61
N LEU A 34 -64.37 18.56 -4.00
CA LEU A 34 -63.98 18.66 -2.59
C LEU A 34 -65.06 18.14 -1.63
N GLU A 35 -66.34 18.36 -1.92
CA GLU A 35 -67.43 17.89 -1.07
C GLU A 35 -67.52 16.35 -1.04
N GLU A 36 -67.44 15.71 -2.20
CA GLU A 36 -67.46 14.26 -2.31
C GLU A 36 -66.21 13.65 -1.66
N PHE A 37 -65.04 14.24 -1.94
CA PHE A 37 -63.79 13.79 -1.34
C PHE A 37 -63.81 13.92 0.18
N ALA A 38 -64.34 15.02 0.74
CA ALA A 38 -64.51 15.23 2.17
C ALA A 38 -65.35 14.11 2.83
N ARG A 39 -66.41 13.65 2.15
CA ARG A 39 -67.22 12.53 2.62
C ARG A 39 -66.43 11.22 2.68
N VAL A 40 -65.60 10.96 1.65
CA VAL A 40 -64.76 9.75 1.58
C VAL A 40 -63.67 9.78 2.65
N VAL A 41 -62.92 10.88 2.75
CA VAL A 41 -61.84 10.98 3.75
C VAL A 41 -62.39 11.03 5.18
N GLY A 42 -63.58 11.60 5.39
CA GLY A 42 -64.25 11.61 6.70
C GLY A 42 -64.69 10.23 7.19
N ALA A 43 -64.79 9.24 6.30
CA ALA A 43 -65.11 7.85 6.66
C ALA A 43 -63.88 7.01 7.03
N VAL A 44 -62.67 7.56 6.89
CA VAL A 44 -61.42 6.88 7.23
C VAL A 44 -61.12 7.05 8.72
N GLU A 45 -60.65 5.98 9.36
CA GLU A 45 -60.14 6.05 10.74
C GLU A 45 -58.68 6.50 10.76
N TYR A 46 -58.39 7.58 11.47
CA TYR A 46 -57.06 8.18 11.54
C TYR A 46 -56.35 7.84 12.85
N GLY A 47 -55.09 7.44 12.76
CA GLY A 47 -54.21 7.25 13.91
C GLY A 47 -53.22 8.41 14.08
N THR A 48 -52.86 8.72 15.33
CA THR A 48 -51.82 9.71 15.64
C THR A 48 -50.48 9.30 15.02
N PRO A 49 -49.75 10.22 14.34
CA PRO A 49 -48.44 9.93 13.77
C PRO A 49 -47.46 9.42 14.83
N LYS A 50 -46.82 8.28 14.55
CA LYS A 50 -45.78 7.68 15.40
C LYS A 50 -44.36 8.07 14.99
N LEU A 51 -44.23 8.60 13.78
CA LEU A 51 -42.97 9.07 13.21
C LEU A 51 -43.05 10.60 13.06
N ALA A 52 -41.94 11.27 13.33
CA ALA A 52 -41.84 12.70 13.06
C ALA A 52 -42.08 12.95 11.57
N MET A 53 -42.96 13.89 11.27
CA MET A 53 -43.39 14.20 9.92
C MET A 53 -43.33 15.71 9.72
N VAL A 54 -42.99 16.16 8.51
CA VAL A 54 -43.08 17.56 8.10
C VAL A 54 -44.14 17.67 7.03
N SER A 55 -45.10 18.57 7.21
CA SER A 55 -46.17 18.79 6.25
C SER A 55 -45.64 19.54 5.02
N ALA A 56 -45.92 19.02 3.83
CA ALA A 56 -45.68 19.75 2.59
C ALA A 56 -46.75 20.83 2.31
N LEU A 57 -47.77 20.97 3.15
CA LEU A 57 -48.74 22.06 3.08
C LEU A 57 -48.24 23.31 3.83
N THR A 58 -47.61 23.10 4.99
CA THR A 58 -47.17 24.21 5.87
C THR A 58 -45.65 24.40 5.89
N GLY A 59 -44.88 23.38 5.52
CA GLY A 59 -43.42 23.34 5.68
C GLY A 59 -42.97 23.20 7.14
N GLN A 60 -43.86 22.78 8.05
CA GLN A 60 -43.61 22.66 9.49
C GLN A 60 -43.78 21.22 9.97
N SER A 61 -43.23 20.91 11.15
CA SER A 61 -43.45 19.64 11.84
C SER A 61 -44.92 19.43 12.13
N VAL A 62 -45.41 18.23 11.84
CA VAL A 62 -46.79 17.80 12.06
C VAL A 62 -46.97 17.38 13.51
N THR A 63 -48.11 17.76 14.08
CA THR A 63 -48.59 17.30 15.38
C THR A 63 -49.69 16.26 15.18
N ASP A 64 -50.96 16.66 15.26
CA ASP A 64 -52.12 15.80 15.06
C ASP A 64 -53.01 16.25 13.89
N GLU A 65 -52.69 17.35 13.21
CA GLU A 65 -53.55 17.96 12.20
C GLU A 65 -53.83 17.03 11.00
N VAL A 66 -52.96 16.06 10.73
CA VAL A 66 -53.15 15.03 9.68
C VAL A 66 -54.21 13.99 10.03
N THR A 67 -54.65 13.96 11.29
CA THR A 67 -55.76 13.10 11.74
C THR A 67 -57.13 13.73 11.50
N ASP A 68 -57.16 15.03 11.13
CA ASP A 68 -58.38 15.72 10.71
C ASP A 68 -58.62 15.51 9.19
N PRO A 69 -59.76 14.94 8.77
CA PRO A 69 -60.12 14.84 7.36
C PRO A 69 -60.02 16.17 6.60
N ALA A 70 -60.27 17.32 7.26
CA ALA A 70 -60.19 18.63 6.65
C ALA A 70 -58.76 18.98 6.19
N TYR A 71 -57.72 18.43 6.82
CA TYR A 71 -56.34 18.58 6.36
C TYR A 71 -56.15 18.00 4.96
N TRP A 72 -56.72 16.82 4.67
CA TRP A 72 -56.58 16.15 3.38
C TRP A 72 -57.35 16.85 2.27
N VAL A 73 -58.52 17.42 2.59
CA VAL A 73 -59.28 18.28 1.67
C VAL A 73 -58.49 19.55 1.33
N LYS A 74 -57.81 20.17 2.31
CA LYS A 74 -56.90 21.29 2.05
C LYS A 74 -55.70 20.85 1.22
N HIS A 75 -55.07 19.73 1.56
CA HIS A 75 -53.86 19.23 0.90
C HIS A 75 -54.07 18.94 -0.60
N VAL A 76 -55.23 18.38 -0.99
CA VAL A 76 -55.51 18.11 -2.42
C VAL A 76 -55.75 19.41 -3.22
N ARG A 77 -56.13 20.50 -2.54
CA ARG A 77 -56.49 21.78 -3.15
C ARG A 77 -55.37 22.83 -3.14
N GLU A 78 -54.63 22.92 -2.04
CA GLU A 78 -53.62 23.94 -1.81
C GLU A 78 -52.25 23.53 -2.35
N ALA A 79 -51.34 24.50 -2.47
CA ALA A 79 -50.02 24.29 -3.06
C ALA A 79 -49.11 23.40 -2.19
N VAL A 80 -48.34 22.52 -2.83
CA VAL A 80 -47.32 21.69 -2.17
C VAL A 80 -46.01 22.48 -2.05
N ARG A 81 -45.67 22.87 -0.82
CA ARG A 81 -44.45 23.58 -0.41
C ARG A 81 -43.29 22.61 -0.18
N PHE A 82 -42.93 21.83 -1.21
CA PHE A 82 -41.89 20.80 -1.12
C PHE A 82 -40.53 21.35 -0.69
N GLY A 83 -40.12 22.51 -1.21
CA GLY A 83 -38.85 23.15 -0.85
C GLY A 83 -38.77 23.50 0.63
N ASP A 84 -39.85 24.07 1.18
CA ASP A 84 -39.93 24.43 2.60
C ASP A 84 -39.88 23.18 3.49
N ALA A 85 -40.59 22.12 3.11
CA ALA A 85 -40.56 20.85 3.84
C ALA A 85 -39.16 20.20 3.82
N ALA A 86 -38.48 20.20 2.66
CA ALA A 86 -37.11 19.70 2.55
C ALA A 86 -36.13 20.51 3.42
N ASN A 87 -36.28 21.84 3.46
CA ASN A 87 -35.44 22.72 4.27
C ASN A 87 -35.72 22.55 5.78
N ALA A 88 -36.97 22.35 6.18
CA ALA A 88 -37.31 22.03 7.56
C ALA A 88 -36.69 20.68 8.01
N LEU A 89 -36.71 19.65 7.15
CA LEU A 89 -36.02 18.39 7.42
C LEU A 89 -34.50 18.58 7.53
N ARG A 90 -33.89 19.42 6.68
CA ARG A 90 -32.46 19.76 6.79
C ARG A 90 -32.14 20.49 8.10
N ALA A 91 -32.99 21.44 8.51
CA ALA A 91 -32.84 22.16 9.78
C ALA A 91 -32.95 21.21 10.97
N ALA A 92 -33.78 20.16 10.86
CA ALA A 92 -33.88 19.08 11.84
C ALA A 92 -32.70 18.07 11.81
N GLY A 93 -31.67 18.30 10.99
CA GLY A 93 -30.47 17.47 10.93
C GLY A 93 -30.53 16.30 9.94
N VAL A 94 -31.60 16.18 9.14
CA VAL A 94 -31.71 15.09 8.14
C VAL A 94 -30.70 15.32 7.01
N ARG A 95 -29.92 14.28 6.68
CA ARG A 95 -28.90 14.31 5.61
C ARG A 95 -29.03 13.18 4.58
N THR A 96 -29.83 12.15 4.88
CA THR A 96 -30.13 11.04 3.97
C THR A 96 -31.62 11.05 3.68
N PHE A 97 -31.98 11.31 2.43
CA PHE A 97 -33.36 11.34 1.95
C PHE A 97 -33.62 10.10 1.10
N ILE A 98 -34.70 9.39 1.40
CA ILE A 98 -35.12 8.21 0.64
C ILE A 98 -36.44 8.55 -0.07
N GLU A 99 -36.44 8.54 -1.40
CA GLU A 99 -37.65 8.74 -2.19
C GLU A 99 -38.36 7.40 -2.39
N ILE A 100 -39.55 7.29 -1.79
CA ILE A 100 -40.46 6.17 -1.94
C ILE A 100 -41.40 6.50 -3.10
N GLY A 101 -41.15 5.88 -4.25
CA GLY A 101 -41.95 6.11 -5.45
C GLY A 101 -41.43 5.27 -6.61
N PRO A 102 -42.14 5.29 -7.75
CA PRO A 102 -41.80 4.48 -8.93
C PRO A 102 -40.60 5.03 -9.73
N ASP A 103 -40.10 6.22 -9.39
CA ASP A 103 -38.96 6.86 -10.05
C ASP A 103 -38.21 7.80 -9.10
N GLY A 104 -37.17 8.48 -9.58
CA GLY A 104 -36.32 9.38 -8.79
C GLY A 104 -36.50 10.87 -9.04
N VAL A 105 -37.73 11.36 -9.09
CA VAL A 105 -38.03 12.76 -9.43
C VAL A 105 -37.65 13.68 -8.27
N LEU A 106 -38.09 13.36 -7.06
CA LEU A 106 -37.83 14.16 -5.87
C LEU A 106 -36.35 14.11 -5.47
N ALA A 107 -35.67 12.99 -5.72
CA ALA A 107 -34.24 12.87 -5.51
C ALA A 107 -33.42 13.76 -6.46
N GLY A 108 -33.97 14.09 -7.63
CA GLY A 108 -33.39 15.10 -8.53
C GLY A 108 -33.71 16.53 -8.11
N MET A 109 -34.93 16.79 -7.62
CA MET A 109 -35.39 18.13 -7.23
C MET A 109 -34.89 18.56 -5.84
N GLY A 110 -34.81 17.63 -4.89
CA GLY A 110 -34.47 17.87 -3.49
C GLY A 110 -33.18 18.68 -3.31
N PRO A 111 -32.05 18.29 -3.92
CA PRO A 111 -30.81 19.08 -3.85
C PRO A 111 -30.97 20.52 -4.37
N GLN A 112 -31.88 20.76 -5.32
CA GLN A 112 -32.11 22.06 -5.95
C GLN A 112 -32.95 23.01 -5.08
N THR A 113 -33.59 22.52 -4.03
CA THR A 113 -34.39 23.36 -3.11
C THR A 113 -33.55 24.10 -2.07
N ARG A 114 -32.23 23.89 -2.09
CA ARG A 114 -31.29 24.55 -1.18
C ARG A 114 -31.17 26.02 -1.53
N THR A 115 -31.24 26.85 -0.50
CA THR A 115 -31.13 28.30 -0.60
C THR A 115 -29.73 28.84 -0.23
N ASP A 116 -28.86 28.02 0.35
CA ASP A 116 -27.61 28.47 0.98
C ASP A 116 -26.39 28.26 0.07
N THR A 117 -25.67 29.35 -0.20
CA THR A 117 -24.38 29.44 -0.91
C THR A 117 -23.14 29.53 0.00
N ASP A 118 -23.28 29.59 1.34
CA ASP A 118 -22.13 29.83 2.23
C ASP A 118 -22.06 28.81 3.38
N GLY A 119 -21.00 27.97 3.37
CA GLY A 119 -20.62 27.07 4.47
C GLY A 119 -20.27 25.64 4.02
N GLU A 120 -19.35 24.97 4.73
CA GLU A 120 -19.00 23.56 4.50
C GLU A 120 -20.28 22.70 4.48
N VAL A 121 -20.62 22.22 3.28
CA VAL A 121 -21.83 21.45 3.06
C VAL A 121 -21.58 20.04 3.56
N ALA A 122 -22.22 19.67 4.68
CA ALA A 122 -22.32 18.27 5.06
C ALA A 122 -22.92 17.46 3.90
N GLU A 123 -22.28 16.33 3.55
CA GLU A 123 -22.59 15.54 2.35
C GLU A 123 -24.01 14.94 2.42
N GLU A 124 -24.98 15.64 1.85
CA GLU A 124 -26.38 15.20 1.73
C GLU A 124 -26.56 14.22 0.57
N VAL A 125 -27.42 13.21 0.73
CA VAL A 125 -27.75 12.27 -0.35
C VAL A 125 -29.25 12.08 -0.50
N TRP A 126 -29.70 11.98 -1.75
CA TRP A 126 -31.08 11.65 -2.11
C TRP A 126 -31.10 10.35 -2.90
N LEU A 127 -31.78 9.36 -2.34
CA LEU A 127 -31.78 7.98 -2.81
C LEU A 127 -33.18 7.58 -3.29
N PRO A 128 -33.41 7.47 -4.60
CA PRO A 128 -34.65 6.91 -5.09
C PRO A 128 -34.65 5.40 -4.93
N LEU A 129 -35.73 4.84 -4.39
CA LEU A 129 -35.87 3.38 -4.24
C LEU A 129 -36.05 2.68 -5.59
N LEU A 130 -36.79 3.30 -6.50
CA LEU A 130 -37.02 2.76 -7.85
C LEU A 130 -36.62 3.79 -8.91
N ARG A 131 -36.35 3.28 -10.12
CA ARG A 131 -36.12 4.09 -11.32
C ARG A 131 -36.74 3.41 -12.52
N ARG A 132 -37.40 4.19 -13.38
CA ARG A 132 -37.98 3.67 -14.60
C ARG A 132 -36.92 2.96 -15.46
N GLY A 133 -37.23 1.76 -15.94
CA GLY A 133 -36.34 0.96 -16.78
C GLY A 133 -35.22 0.24 -16.01
N ARG A 134 -35.30 0.15 -14.68
CA ARG A 134 -34.40 -0.65 -13.84
C ARG A 134 -35.17 -1.79 -13.19
N ASP A 135 -34.48 -2.90 -12.94
CA ASP A 135 -35.01 -4.02 -12.16
C ASP A 135 -35.34 -3.57 -10.73
N GLU A 136 -36.60 -3.75 -10.31
CA GLU A 136 -37.11 -3.20 -9.05
C GLU A 136 -36.38 -3.76 -7.81
N PRO A 137 -36.22 -5.09 -7.65
CA PRO A 137 -35.46 -5.63 -6.51
C PRO A 137 -34.03 -5.10 -6.46
N ARG A 138 -33.33 -5.05 -7.60
CA ARG A 138 -31.96 -4.53 -7.66
C ARG A 138 -31.88 -3.05 -7.32
N ALA A 139 -32.83 -2.24 -7.80
CA ALA A 139 -32.87 -0.80 -7.52
C ALA A 139 -33.08 -0.55 -6.01
N LEU A 140 -34.05 -1.25 -5.41
CA LEU A 140 -34.34 -1.18 -3.99
C LEU A 140 -33.13 -1.57 -3.13
N LEU A 141 -32.53 -2.75 -3.38
CA LEU A 141 -31.38 -3.22 -2.61
C LEU A 141 -30.17 -2.31 -2.77
N THR A 142 -29.97 -1.73 -3.96
CA THR A 142 -28.90 -0.76 -4.20
C THR A 142 -29.12 0.52 -3.39
N ALA A 143 -30.34 1.04 -3.33
CA ALA A 143 -30.67 2.22 -2.54
C ALA A 143 -30.49 1.96 -1.03
N LEU A 144 -30.94 0.82 -0.53
CA LEU A 144 -30.74 0.41 0.87
C LEU A 144 -29.27 0.21 1.21
N ALA A 145 -28.47 -0.39 0.31
CA ALA A 145 -27.03 -0.53 0.50
C ALA A 145 -26.32 0.83 0.59
N LYS A 146 -26.72 1.80 -0.25
CA LYS A 146 -26.21 3.17 -0.18
C LYS A 146 -26.57 3.86 1.14
N ALA A 147 -27.79 3.69 1.62
CA ALA A 147 -28.20 4.19 2.92
C ALA A 147 -27.39 3.54 4.06
N PHE A 148 -27.17 2.23 4.00
CA PHE A 148 -26.40 1.47 4.98
C PHE A 148 -24.94 1.92 5.07
N VAL A 149 -24.27 2.13 3.93
CA VAL A 149 -22.88 2.65 3.90
C VAL A 149 -22.77 4.05 4.50
N ARG A 150 -23.87 4.83 4.48
CA ARG A 150 -23.97 6.14 5.14
C ARG A 150 -24.34 6.05 6.63
N GLY A 151 -24.43 4.85 7.19
CA GLY A 151 -24.72 4.62 8.61
C GLY A 151 -26.20 4.52 8.96
N VAL A 152 -27.11 4.50 7.97
CA VAL A 152 -28.54 4.24 8.23
C VAL A 152 -28.69 2.76 8.63
N PRO A 153 -29.29 2.44 9.80
CA PRO A 153 -29.51 1.06 10.19
C PRO A 153 -30.50 0.40 9.23
N VAL A 154 -30.09 -0.72 8.64
CA VAL A 154 -30.93 -1.56 7.77
C VAL A 154 -30.97 -2.96 8.36
N GLU A 155 -32.17 -3.46 8.65
CA GLU A 155 -32.37 -4.82 9.16
C GLU A 155 -32.29 -5.84 8.04
N TRP A 156 -31.08 -6.13 7.56
CA TRP A 156 -30.85 -7.11 6.50
C TRP A 156 -31.38 -8.51 6.82
N ALA A 157 -31.49 -8.87 8.10
CA ALA A 157 -32.05 -10.15 8.52
C ALA A 157 -33.53 -10.30 8.10
N ALA A 158 -34.31 -9.21 8.10
CA ALA A 158 -35.71 -9.23 7.70
C ALA A 158 -35.87 -9.59 6.20
N LEU A 159 -34.91 -9.19 5.35
CA LEU A 159 -34.91 -9.53 3.93
C LEU A 159 -34.79 -11.04 3.67
N TYR A 160 -34.04 -11.74 4.52
CA TYR A 160 -33.78 -13.17 4.37
C TYR A 160 -34.69 -14.05 5.23
N ALA A 161 -35.60 -13.45 6.01
CA ALA A 161 -36.54 -14.19 6.84
C ALA A 161 -37.35 -15.18 5.99
N ASN A 162 -37.47 -16.42 6.47
CA ASN A 162 -38.21 -17.51 5.81
C ASN A 162 -37.69 -17.95 4.43
N THR A 163 -36.50 -17.51 4.01
CA THR A 163 -35.88 -17.94 2.72
C THR A 163 -35.02 -19.19 2.84
N GLY A 164 -34.64 -19.58 4.06
CA GLY A 164 -33.66 -20.65 4.30
C GLY A 164 -32.20 -20.23 4.09
N ALA A 165 -31.92 -18.96 3.79
CA ALA A 165 -30.55 -18.46 3.60
C ALA A 165 -29.69 -18.61 4.87
N GLN A 166 -28.42 -18.95 4.69
CA GLN A 166 -27.43 -19.11 5.75
C GLN A 166 -26.32 -18.06 5.61
N ARG A 167 -25.77 -17.59 6.73
CA ARG A 167 -24.57 -16.75 6.73
C ARG A 167 -23.35 -17.62 6.49
N ILE A 168 -22.52 -17.22 5.53
CA ILE A 168 -21.21 -17.85 5.25
C ILE A 168 -20.11 -16.82 5.54
N ASP A 169 -19.00 -17.29 6.09
CA ASP A 169 -17.83 -16.44 6.30
C ASP A 169 -17.18 -16.13 4.95
N LEU A 170 -16.95 -14.84 4.70
CA LEU A 170 -16.13 -14.38 3.58
C LEU A 170 -14.68 -14.23 4.04
N PRO A 171 -13.70 -14.27 3.11
CA PRO A 171 -12.32 -13.92 3.43
C PRO A 171 -12.26 -12.61 4.22
N THR A 172 -11.52 -12.64 5.33
CA THR A 172 -11.41 -11.49 6.23
C THR A 172 -10.78 -10.29 5.52
N TYR A 173 -10.88 -9.11 6.16
CA TYR A 173 -10.26 -7.86 5.71
C TYR A 173 -8.84 -8.09 5.16
N ALA A 174 -8.60 -7.65 3.93
CA ALA A 174 -7.28 -7.68 3.32
C ALA A 174 -6.41 -6.60 3.95
N PHE A 175 -5.73 -6.93 5.06
CA PHE A 175 -4.79 -6.03 5.70
C PHE A 175 -3.74 -5.55 4.69
N GLN A 176 -3.54 -4.24 4.61
CA GLN A 176 -2.38 -3.66 3.95
C GLN A 176 -1.15 -3.98 4.82
N ARG A 177 -0.49 -5.09 4.50
CA ARG A 177 0.63 -5.60 5.29
C ARG A 177 1.85 -4.69 5.08
N GLN A 178 2.15 -3.88 6.09
CA GLN A 178 3.40 -3.14 6.18
C GLN A 178 4.14 -3.60 7.45
N ARG A 179 5.45 -3.78 7.33
CA ARG A 179 6.31 -4.24 8.43
C ARG A 179 6.70 -3.04 9.30
N TYR A 180 6.04 -2.90 10.45
CA TYR A 180 6.32 -1.85 11.43
C TYR A 180 7.19 -2.33 12.63
N TRP A 181 7.87 -3.47 12.48
CA TRP A 181 8.79 -3.94 13.51
C TRP A 181 10.05 -3.08 13.49
N LEU A 182 10.42 -2.50 14.64
CA LEU A 182 11.74 -1.94 14.83
C LEU A 182 12.76 -3.04 14.51
N PRO A 183 13.70 -2.83 13.57
CA PRO A 183 14.83 -3.73 13.44
C PRO A 183 15.45 -3.83 14.82
N ALA A 184 15.70 -5.05 15.30
CA ALA A 184 16.49 -5.21 16.50
C ALA A 184 17.83 -4.55 16.20
N ALA A 185 18.04 -3.33 16.69
CA ALA A 185 19.37 -2.78 16.79
C ALA A 185 20.14 -3.87 17.51
N SER A 186 21.18 -4.39 16.87
CA SER A 186 22.09 -5.30 17.52
C SER A 186 22.48 -4.59 18.83
N LEU A 187 21.96 -5.06 19.96
CA LEU A 187 22.41 -4.70 21.30
C LEU A 187 23.82 -5.28 21.55
N GLY A 188 24.58 -5.47 20.48
CA GLY A 188 25.95 -5.96 20.47
C GLY A 188 26.85 -4.89 21.06
N VAL A 189 27.51 -5.28 22.14
CA VAL A 189 28.62 -4.61 22.79
C VAL A 189 29.41 -3.74 21.80
N ASN A 190 29.46 -2.43 22.07
CA ASN A 190 30.33 -1.53 21.32
C ASN A 190 31.78 -2.00 21.50
N ALA A 191 32.53 -2.22 20.42
CA ALA A 191 33.93 -2.64 20.45
C ALA A 191 34.78 -1.82 21.44
N ALA A 192 34.50 -0.52 21.55
CA ALA A 192 35.16 0.38 22.49
C ALA A 192 34.98 -0.05 23.97
N GLY A 193 33.83 -0.61 24.33
CA GLY A 193 33.57 -1.14 25.67
C GLY A 193 34.37 -2.40 26.01
N LEU A 194 34.92 -3.08 25.00
CA LEU A 194 35.84 -4.22 25.12
C LEU A 194 37.31 -3.80 24.98
N GLY A 195 37.59 -2.48 24.94
CA GLY A 195 38.94 -1.96 24.71
C GLY A 195 39.46 -2.17 23.28
N GLN A 196 38.58 -2.43 22.32
CA GLN A 196 38.93 -2.65 20.91
C GLN A 196 38.47 -1.49 20.02
N SER A 197 39.10 -1.35 18.86
CA SER A 197 38.70 -0.35 17.87
C SER A 197 37.44 -0.82 17.13
N PRO A 198 36.42 0.04 16.92
CA PRO A 198 35.30 -0.31 16.08
C PRO A 198 35.74 -0.40 14.62
N ALA A 199 35.47 -1.53 13.95
CA ALA A 199 35.80 -1.69 12.54
C ALA A 199 34.90 -0.84 11.62
N ARG A 200 33.75 -0.36 12.14
CA ARG A 200 32.77 0.51 11.44
C ARG A 200 32.32 -0.08 10.10
N HIS A 201 32.06 -1.38 10.06
CA HIS A 201 31.69 -2.09 8.85
C HIS A 201 30.45 -2.98 9.07
N PRO A 202 29.53 -3.12 8.11
CA PRO A 202 28.31 -3.92 8.30
C PRO A 202 28.54 -5.42 8.55
N LEU A 203 29.70 -5.97 8.15
CA LEU A 203 30.09 -7.37 8.38
C LEU A 203 31.10 -7.56 9.52
N LEU A 204 31.82 -6.49 9.92
CA LEU A 204 32.93 -6.55 10.88
C LEU A 204 32.71 -5.49 11.97
N GLY A 205 32.66 -5.93 13.23
CA GLY A 205 32.33 -5.09 14.39
C GLY A 205 33.53 -4.49 15.10
N ALA A 206 34.66 -5.21 15.16
CA ALA A 206 35.84 -4.80 15.92
C ALA A 206 37.14 -5.14 15.18
N ALA A 207 38.18 -4.32 15.39
CA ALA A 207 39.56 -4.57 14.98
C ALA A 207 40.43 -4.71 16.24
N VAL A 208 41.25 -5.76 16.25
CA VAL A 208 42.14 -6.15 17.34
C VAL A 208 43.57 -6.12 16.82
N ALA A 209 44.36 -5.15 17.25
CA ALA A 209 45.79 -5.09 16.93
C ALA A 209 46.53 -6.23 17.65
N LEU A 210 47.54 -6.80 16.99
CA LEU A 210 48.44 -7.82 17.55
C LEU A 210 49.84 -7.22 17.73
N PRO A 211 50.14 -6.55 18.87
CA PRO A 211 51.41 -5.82 19.04
C PRO A 211 52.65 -6.70 18.95
N ALA A 212 52.52 -8.00 19.27
CA ALA A 212 53.63 -8.95 19.23
C ALA A 212 54.05 -9.34 17.80
N SER A 213 53.13 -9.31 16.83
CA SER A 213 53.36 -9.73 15.45
C SER A 213 53.13 -8.62 14.43
N GLY A 214 52.76 -7.40 14.84
CA GLY A 214 52.47 -6.31 13.90
C GLY A 214 51.26 -6.52 12.98
N GLY A 215 50.45 -7.55 13.26
CA GLY A 215 49.25 -7.91 12.51
C GLY A 215 47.97 -7.32 13.12
N VAL A 216 46.83 -7.62 12.49
CA VAL A 216 45.51 -7.21 12.96
C VAL A 216 44.49 -8.33 12.71
N VAL A 217 43.52 -8.46 13.62
CA VAL A 217 42.37 -9.35 13.47
C VAL A 217 41.09 -8.53 13.49
N LEU A 218 40.30 -8.60 12.43
CA LEU A 218 38.95 -8.03 12.40
C LEU A 218 37.95 -9.12 12.73
N THR A 219 36.97 -8.83 13.58
CA THR A 219 35.96 -9.81 14.03
C THR A 219 34.56 -9.33 13.69
N GLY A 220 33.68 -10.28 13.35
CA GLY A 220 32.30 -10.00 12.99
C GLY A 220 31.36 -11.15 13.32
N ARG A 221 30.07 -10.91 13.11
CA ARG A 221 29.01 -11.92 13.25
C ARG A 221 28.06 -11.81 12.06
N LEU A 222 27.90 -12.92 11.34
CA LEU A 222 27.01 -13.02 10.19
C LEU A 222 25.76 -13.83 10.56
N SER A 223 24.58 -13.31 10.21
CA SER A 223 23.32 -14.01 10.41
C SER A 223 22.23 -13.44 9.50
N LEU A 224 21.25 -14.26 9.14
CA LEU A 224 20.11 -13.80 8.35
C LEU A 224 19.26 -12.71 9.03
N SER A 225 19.31 -12.63 10.36
CA SER A 225 18.61 -11.57 11.10
C SER A 225 19.34 -10.22 11.04
N ALA A 226 20.67 -10.23 11.03
CA ALA A 226 21.48 -9.01 11.02
C ALA A 226 21.77 -8.52 9.59
N GLN A 227 21.92 -9.43 8.63
CA GLN A 227 22.13 -9.14 7.22
C GLN A 227 21.10 -9.90 6.37
N PRO A 228 19.84 -9.41 6.27
CA PRO A 228 18.76 -10.13 5.59
C PRO A 228 19.02 -10.40 4.11
N TRP A 229 19.78 -9.54 3.44
CA TRP A 229 20.14 -9.70 2.04
C TRP A 229 20.94 -10.98 1.78
N LEU A 230 21.69 -11.51 2.76
CA LEU A 230 22.41 -12.78 2.60
C LEU A 230 21.47 -13.96 2.35
N ALA A 231 20.19 -13.88 2.76
CA ALA A 231 19.21 -14.95 2.52
C ALA A 231 18.95 -15.18 1.02
N ASP A 232 19.24 -14.20 0.18
CA ASP A 232 19.02 -14.24 -1.25
C ASP A 232 20.20 -14.85 -2.04
N HIS A 233 21.32 -15.20 -1.39
CA HIS A 233 22.43 -15.90 -2.05
C HIS A 233 22.39 -17.41 -1.75
N VAL A 234 21.54 -18.12 -2.52
CA VAL A 234 21.34 -19.56 -2.35
C VAL A 234 22.09 -20.35 -3.40
N VAL A 235 22.99 -21.24 -2.95
CA VAL A 235 23.77 -22.14 -3.80
C VAL A 235 23.49 -23.59 -3.39
N ALA A 236 23.03 -24.40 -4.35
CA ALA A 236 22.63 -25.79 -4.15
C ALA A 236 21.69 -25.97 -2.94
N GLY A 237 20.71 -25.08 -2.80
CA GLY A 237 19.69 -25.10 -1.74
C GLY A 237 20.15 -24.63 -0.36
N ARG A 238 21.37 -24.09 -0.22
CA ARG A 238 21.90 -23.57 1.05
C ARG A 238 22.22 -22.08 0.92
N VAL A 239 22.02 -21.32 2.00
CA VAL A 239 22.47 -19.94 2.06
C VAL A 239 23.99 -19.94 2.21
N VAL A 240 24.69 -19.44 1.20
CA VAL A 240 26.15 -19.35 1.17
C VAL A 240 26.53 -17.87 1.20
N VAL A 241 27.49 -17.48 2.03
CA VAL A 241 28.05 -16.12 1.98
C VAL A 241 28.77 -15.96 0.64
N PRO A 242 28.43 -14.95 -0.18
CA PRO A 242 29.02 -14.79 -1.51
C PRO A 242 30.52 -14.54 -1.41
N GLY A 243 31.27 -14.96 -2.43
CA GLY A 243 32.71 -14.66 -2.54
C GLY A 243 32.97 -13.15 -2.47
N ALA A 244 32.08 -12.35 -3.07
CA ALA A 244 32.09 -10.88 -2.99
C ALA A 244 32.06 -10.34 -1.54
N ALA A 245 31.40 -11.02 -0.60
CA ALA A 245 31.40 -10.61 0.81
C ALA A 245 32.73 -10.96 1.50
N LEU A 246 33.39 -12.05 1.09
CA LEU A 246 34.75 -12.37 1.56
C LEU A 246 35.75 -11.31 1.06
N VAL A 247 35.64 -10.91 -0.21
CA VAL A 247 36.43 -9.82 -0.78
C VAL A 247 36.22 -8.52 -0.01
N GLU A 248 34.98 -8.12 0.22
CA GLU A 248 34.66 -6.90 0.99
C GLU A 248 35.23 -6.93 2.41
N MET A 249 35.15 -8.08 3.10
CA MET A 249 35.76 -8.25 4.42
C MET A 249 37.30 -8.13 4.38
N VAL A 250 37.93 -8.67 3.35
CA VAL A 250 39.39 -8.59 3.12
C VAL A 250 39.82 -7.17 2.77
N VAL A 251 39.07 -6.45 1.93
CA VAL A 251 39.33 -5.04 1.61
C VAL A 251 39.29 -4.19 2.88
N ARG A 252 38.24 -4.34 3.70
CA ARG A 252 38.15 -3.60 4.97
C ARG A 252 39.30 -3.92 5.93
N ALA A 253 39.75 -5.18 5.97
CA ALA A 253 40.91 -5.58 6.75
C ALA A 253 42.21 -4.99 6.19
N GLY A 254 42.33 -4.89 4.86
CA GLY A 254 43.41 -4.18 4.18
C GLY A 254 43.46 -2.71 4.57
N ASP A 255 42.33 -2.00 4.54
CA ASP A 255 42.25 -0.60 4.96
C ASP A 255 42.77 -0.41 6.40
N GLU A 256 42.44 -1.34 7.30
CA GLU A 256 42.91 -1.32 8.69
C GLU A 256 44.43 -1.56 8.80
N ALA A 257 44.99 -2.39 7.91
CA ALA A 257 46.42 -2.70 7.84
C ALA A 257 47.23 -1.71 6.98
N GLY A 258 46.58 -0.70 6.36
CA GLY A 258 47.21 0.24 5.45
C GLY A 258 47.51 -0.32 4.05
N CYS A 259 46.84 -1.41 3.66
CA CYS A 259 46.93 -2.01 2.33
C CYS A 259 45.71 -1.64 1.50
N GLY A 260 45.93 -1.07 0.31
CA GLY A 260 44.84 -0.60 -0.56
C GLY A 260 44.50 -1.54 -1.71
N ARG A 261 45.16 -2.70 -1.82
CA ARG A 261 44.94 -3.66 -2.93
C ARG A 261 45.03 -5.10 -2.45
N VAL A 262 44.02 -5.89 -2.85
CA VAL A 262 44.05 -7.35 -2.81
C VAL A 262 44.81 -7.83 -4.05
N GLU A 263 45.92 -8.52 -3.85
CA GLU A 263 46.73 -9.04 -4.95
C GLU A 263 46.20 -10.40 -5.42
N GLU A 264 45.89 -11.29 -4.48
CA GLU A 264 45.18 -12.54 -4.73
C GLU A 264 44.25 -12.90 -3.57
N LEU A 265 43.17 -13.62 -3.88
CA LEU A 265 42.30 -14.22 -2.89
C LEU A 265 41.78 -15.57 -3.41
N LEU A 266 42.14 -16.65 -2.72
CA LEU A 266 41.67 -18.00 -2.95
C LEU A 266 40.50 -18.29 -2.01
N ILE A 267 39.35 -18.68 -2.57
CA ILE A 267 38.21 -19.19 -1.79
C ILE A 267 38.39 -20.70 -1.64
N GLU A 268 38.64 -21.15 -0.41
CA GLU A 268 39.00 -22.54 -0.10
C GLU A 268 37.76 -23.40 0.22
N SER A 269 36.80 -22.82 0.93
CA SER A 269 35.61 -23.54 1.40
C SER A 269 34.40 -22.61 1.48
N PRO A 270 33.20 -23.04 1.04
CA PRO A 270 32.00 -22.22 1.13
C PRO A 270 31.60 -21.97 2.58
N LEU A 271 31.36 -20.70 2.92
CA LEU A 271 30.85 -20.30 4.23
C LEU A 271 29.32 -20.35 4.19
N VAL A 272 28.72 -21.32 4.89
CA VAL A 272 27.27 -21.55 4.91
C VAL A 272 26.65 -20.89 6.13
N LEU A 273 25.54 -20.17 5.95
CA LEU A 273 24.78 -19.58 7.07
C LEU A 273 23.65 -20.50 7.53
N PRO A 274 23.51 -20.73 8.84
CA PRO A 274 22.39 -21.49 9.38
C PRO A 274 21.10 -20.67 9.29
N ALA A 275 19.95 -21.37 9.17
CA ALA A 275 18.64 -20.73 9.14
C ALA A 275 18.28 -19.98 10.44
N ARG A 276 18.90 -20.37 11.57
CA ARG A 276 18.78 -19.72 12.88
C ARG A 276 20.16 -19.59 13.52
N GLY A 277 20.35 -18.54 14.32
CA GLY A 277 21.66 -18.22 14.90
C GLY A 277 22.54 -17.47 13.90
N GLY A 278 23.85 -17.64 14.02
CA GLY A 278 24.82 -17.02 13.14
C GLY A 278 26.16 -17.74 13.15
N VAL A 279 27.13 -17.15 12.47
CA VAL A 279 28.53 -17.56 12.50
C VAL A 279 29.37 -16.38 12.95
N ARG A 280 30.41 -16.67 13.74
CA ARG A 280 31.47 -15.72 14.04
C ARG A 280 32.48 -15.76 12.91
N VAL A 281 32.97 -14.61 12.50
CA VAL A 281 33.99 -14.49 11.46
C VAL A 281 35.20 -13.74 12.00
N GLN A 282 36.39 -14.15 11.55
CA GLN A 282 37.64 -13.46 11.80
C GLN A 282 38.40 -13.29 10.48
N VAL A 283 38.91 -12.08 10.25
CA VAL A 283 39.84 -11.80 9.17
C VAL A 283 41.18 -11.48 9.79
N THR A 284 42.19 -12.29 9.52
CA THR A 284 43.54 -12.10 10.03
C THR A 284 44.40 -11.46 8.95
N VAL A 285 45.16 -10.43 9.29
CA VAL A 285 46.21 -9.86 8.42
C VAL A 285 47.52 -9.90 9.19
N ASP A 286 48.51 -10.55 8.61
CA ASP A 286 49.82 -10.75 9.25
C ASP A 286 50.72 -9.50 9.10
N GLU A 287 51.93 -9.55 9.68
CA GLU A 287 52.96 -8.55 9.37
C GLU A 287 53.29 -8.51 7.89
N ALA A 288 53.81 -7.37 7.46
CA ALA A 288 54.37 -7.25 6.12
C ALA A 288 55.67 -8.05 6.05
N ASP A 289 55.81 -8.84 4.99
CA ASP A 289 57.08 -9.46 4.63
C ASP A 289 58.08 -8.43 4.09
N ASP A 290 59.29 -8.89 3.72
CA ASP A 290 60.36 -8.05 3.17
C ASP A 290 59.95 -7.30 1.88
N ALA A 291 58.91 -7.78 1.17
CA ALA A 291 58.38 -7.15 -0.04
C ALA A 291 57.22 -6.18 0.25
N GLY A 292 56.80 -6.04 1.51
CA GLY A 292 55.67 -5.21 1.91
C GLY A 292 54.30 -5.90 1.71
N CYS A 293 54.31 -7.20 1.41
CA CYS A 293 53.12 -8.02 1.23
C CYS A 293 52.66 -8.58 2.57
N ARG A 294 51.35 -8.58 2.80
CA ARG A 294 50.73 -9.10 4.02
C ARG A 294 49.83 -10.27 3.68
N ALA A 295 50.05 -11.42 4.31
CA ALA A 295 49.13 -12.56 4.21
C ALA A 295 47.79 -12.20 4.87
N VAL A 296 46.69 -12.61 4.24
CA VAL A 296 45.33 -12.45 4.76
C VAL A 296 44.58 -13.79 4.74
N ALA A 297 43.74 -14.02 5.75
CA ALA A 297 42.86 -15.18 5.76
C ALA A 297 41.52 -14.87 6.44
N VAL A 298 40.45 -15.50 5.94
CA VAL A 298 39.10 -15.40 6.49
C VAL A 298 38.73 -16.74 7.14
N TYR A 299 38.42 -16.69 8.42
CA TYR A 299 37.98 -17.82 9.21
C TYR A 299 36.54 -17.64 9.67
N ALA A 300 35.81 -18.74 9.82
CA ALA A 300 34.50 -18.74 10.44
C ALA A 300 34.30 -19.94 11.37
N GLN A 301 33.39 -19.76 12.31
CA GLN A 301 32.98 -20.78 13.26
C GLN A 301 31.51 -20.55 13.65
N ALA A 302 30.77 -21.62 13.95
CA ALA A 302 29.41 -21.48 14.46
C ALA A 302 29.37 -20.58 15.72
N GLU A 303 28.32 -19.78 15.85
CA GLU A 303 28.18 -18.86 16.99
C GLU A 303 28.14 -19.59 18.34
N ASP A 304 27.46 -20.74 18.38
CA ASP A 304 27.27 -21.61 19.53
C ASP A 304 28.30 -22.74 19.62
N ALA A 305 29.34 -22.69 18.78
CA ALA A 305 30.45 -23.64 18.81
C ALA A 305 31.08 -23.72 20.21
N ALA A 306 31.44 -24.93 20.63
CA ALA A 306 32.18 -25.13 21.86
C ALA A 306 33.57 -24.45 21.77
N PRO A 307 34.18 -24.01 22.87
CA PRO A 307 35.48 -23.34 22.85
C PRO A 307 36.62 -24.16 22.20
N GLU A 308 36.49 -25.49 22.19
CA GLU A 308 37.46 -26.44 21.64
C GLU A 308 37.25 -26.73 20.16
N GLU A 309 36.12 -26.30 19.59
CA GLU A 309 35.84 -26.49 18.17
C GLU A 309 36.81 -25.63 17.35
N GLU A 310 37.27 -26.15 16.21
CA GLU A 310 38.25 -25.45 15.38
C GLU A 310 37.58 -24.41 14.47
N TRP A 311 38.34 -23.39 14.12
CA TRP A 311 37.94 -22.41 13.10
C TRP A 311 38.16 -22.99 11.71
N THR A 312 37.18 -22.84 10.83
CA THR A 312 37.34 -23.23 9.42
C THR A 312 37.88 -22.05 8.63
N ARG A 313 38.94 -22.26 7.85
CA ARG A 313 39.42 -21.27 6.89
C ARG A 313 38.58 -21.33 5.61
N HIS A 314 38.07 -20.18 5.20
CA HIS A 314 37.19 -20.03 4.04
C HIS A 314 37.88 -19.35 2.87
N ALA A 315 38.82 -18.45 3.15
CA ALA A 315 39.64 -17.82 2.14
C ALA A 315 41.05 -17.50 2.67
N SER A 316 42.02 -17.44 1.76
CA SER A 316 43.38 -17.01 2.02
C SER A 316 43.92 -16.21 0.84
N GLY A 317 44.89 -15.33 1.05
CA GLY A 317 45.43 -14.48 -0.02
C GLY A 317 46.48 -13.51 0.47
N SER A 318 46.74 -12.48 -0.34
CA SER A 318 47.73 -11.43 -0.03
C SER A 318 47.21 -10.02 -0.29
N LEU A 319 47.73 -9.10 0.53
CA LEU A 319 47.45 -7.68 0.51
C LEU A 319 48.73 -6.89 0.28
N ILE A 320 48.67 -5.86 -0.55
CA ILE A 320 49.80 -4.96 -0.80
C ILE A 320 49.36 -3.50 -0.65
N VAL A 321 50.33 -2.62 -0.39
CA VAL A 321 50.10 -1.17 -0.44
C VAL A 321 49.73 -0.80 -1.88
N ALA A 322 48.61 -0.10 -2.06
CA ALA A 322 48.17 0.30 -3.40
C ALA A 322 49.18 1.28 -4.03
N GLY A 323 49.59 0.98 -5.26
CA GLY A 323 50.22 1.97 -6.14
C GLY A 323 49.17 2.83 -6.85
N SER A 324 49.62 3.71 -7.74
CA SER A 324 48.73 4.53 -8.58
C SER A 324 47.81 3.64 -9.42
N THR A 325 46.50 3.76 -9.26
CA THR A 325 45.51 3.12 -10.13
C THR A 325 45.43 3.86 -11.46
N PRO A 326 45.45 3.17 -12.62
CA PRO A 326 45.16 3.82 -13.89
C PRO A 326 43.68 4.26 -13.91
N ASP A 327 43.45 5.54 -14.22
CA ASP A 327 42.10 6.06 -14.45
C ASP A 327 41.51 5.41 -15.71
N THR A 328 40.54 4.51 -15.52
CA THR A 328 39.70 3.99 -16.61
C THR A 328 38.41 4.79 -16.62
N VAL A 329 38.43 5.92 -17.33
CA VAL A 329 37.23 6.76 -17.50
C VAL A 329 36.36 6.17 -18.60
N LEU A 330 35.17 5.69 -18.24
CA LEU A 330 34.12 5.37 -19.21
C LEU A 330 33.49 6.67 -19.68
N THR A 331 33.87 7.17 -20.85
CA THR A 331 33.37 8.44 -21.41
C THR A 331 32.13 8.29 -22.27
N GLU A 332 31.75 7.06 -22.66
CA GLU A 332 30.58 6.74 -23.48
C GLU A 332 29.89 5.46 -22.96
N TRP A 333 28.56 5.48 -22.82
CA TRP A 333 27.77 4.35 -22.32
C TRP A 333 26.42 4.20 -23.07
N PRO A 334 26.05 3.00 -23.55
CA PRO A 334 26.91 1.81 -23.63
C PRO A 334 28.08 2.02 -24.61
N PRO A 335 29.20 1.28 -24.49
CA PRO A 335 30.37 1.50 -25.32
C PRO A 335 30.06 1.40 -26.82
N ALA A 336 30.65 2.29 -27.63
CA ALA A 336 30.48 2.28 -29.07
C ALA A 336 30.83 0.91 -29.67
N GLY A 337 29.93 0.42 -30.54
CA GLY A 337 30.06 -0.88 -31.21
C GLY A 337 29.73 -2.10 -30.35
N ALA A 338 29.16 -1.91 -29.15
CA ALA A 338 28.67 -3.01 -28.32
C ALA A 338 27.21 -3.35 -28.65
N GLU A 339 26.91 -4.64 -28.81
CA GLU A 339 25.58 -5.17 -29.09
C GLU A 339 24.90 -5.62 -27.79
N ALA A 340 23.61 -5.32 -27.63
CA ALA A 340 22.86 -5.72 -26.45
C ALA A 340 22.73 -7.25 -26.35
N VAL A 341 22.90 -7.77 -25.14
CA VAL A 341 22.70 -9.19 -24.81
C VAL A 341 21.29 -9.35 -24.24
N ASP A 342 20.55 -10.33 -24.75
CA ASP A 342 19.25 -10.70 -24.19
C ASP A 342 19.45 -11.38 -22.83
N LEU A 343 18.77 -10.84 -21.81
CA LEU A 343 18.82 -11.33 -20.43
C LEU A 343 17.55 -12.11 -20.05
N ASP A 344 16.59 -12.27 -20.97
CA ASP A 344 15.39 -13.05 -20.71
C ASP A 344 15.76 -14.49 -20.32
N GLY A 345 15.30 -14.91 -19.14
CA GLY A 345 15.61 -16.24 -18.60
C GLY A 345 16.99 -16.40 -17.96
N PHE A 346 17.81 -15.34 -17.86
CA PHE A 346 19.14 -15.39 -17.25
C PHE A 346 19.14 -15.97 -15.82
N TYR A 347 18.38 -15.37 -14.91
CA TYR A 347 18.28 -15.85 -13.52
C TYR A 347 17.58 -17.21 -13.38
N PRO A 348 16.47 -17.51 -14.11
CA PRO A 348 15.92 -18.86 -14.16
C PRO A 348 16.94 -19.93 -14.57
N ALA A 349 17.78 -19.67 -15.58
CA ALA A 349 18.82 -20.61 -16.02
C ALA A 349 19.91 -20.82 -14.95
N LEU A 350 20.29 -19.78 -14.21
CA LEU A 350 21.18 -19.89 -13.05
C LEU A 350 20.54 -20.72 -11.92
N ALA A 351 19.25 -20.54 -11.65
CA ALA A 351 18.54 -21.32 -10.64
C ALA A 351 18.52 -22.83 -10.99
N GLU A 352 18.38 -23.16 -12.28
CA GLU A 352 18.46 -24.55 -12.76
C GLU A 352 19.86 -25.17 -12.58
N SER A 353 20.93 -24.37 -12.62
CA SER A 353 22.30 -24.81 -12.33
C SER A 353 22.63 -24.84 -10.83
N GLY A 354 21.68 -24.46 -9.98
CA GLY A 354 21.80 -24.48 -8.52
C GLY A 354 22.14 -23.12 -7.90
N LEU A 355 22.23 -22.04 -8.69
CA LEU A 355 22.44 -20.66 -8.24
C LEU A 355 21.09 -19.94 -8.14
N ALA A 356 20.36 -20.22 -7.07
CA ALA A 356 19.00 -19.71 -6.85
C ALA A 356 19.02 -18.32 -6.19
N TYR A 357 19.47 -17.30 -6.93
CA TYR A 357 19.52 -15.94 -6.43
C TYR A 357 18.12 -15.35 -6.16
N GLY A 358 17.94 -14.79 -4.96
CA GLY A 358 16.78 -13.99 -4.58
C GLY A 358 16.95 -12.51 -4.97
N PRO A 359 15.95 -11.67 -4.66
CA PRO A 359 15.89 -10.28 -5.15
C PRO A 359 17.15 -9.45 -4.93
N ALA A 360 17.82 -9.56 -3.76
CA ALA A 360 19.01 -8.78 -3.46
C ALA A 360 20.19 -9.05 -4.41
N PHE A 361 20.29 -10.26 -4.98
CA PHE A 361 21.37 -10.69 -5.89
C PHE A 361 20.97 -10.68 -7.36
N GLN A 362 19.74 -10.28 -7.67
CA GLN A 362 19.28 -10.10 -9.06
C GLN A 362 19.56 -8.67 -9.56
N GLY A 363 20.83 -8.27 -9.51
CA GLY A 363 21.26 -6.90 -9.76
C GLY A 363 21.54 -6.52 -11.22
N VAL A 364 21.64 -7.49 -12.14
CA VAL A 364 21.96 -7.23 -13.57
C VAL A 364 20.75 -6.61 -14.26
N ARG A 365 20.92 -5.40 -14.82
CA ARG A 365 19.88 -4.63 -15.50
C ARG A 365 19.96 -4.71 -17.01
N ALA A 366 21.17 -4.66 -17.53
CA ALA A 366 21.45 -4.74 -18.96
C ALA A 366 22.89 -5.24 -19.17
N ALA A 367 23.14 -5.87 -20.31
CA ALA A 367 24.48 -6.28 -20.70
C ALA A 367 24.70 -6.05 -22.21
N TRP A 368 25.95 -5.79 -22.59
CA TRP A 368 26.38 -5.58 -23.96
C TRP A 368 27.68 -6.34 -24.23
N ARG A 369 27.87 -6.80 -25.47
CA ARG A 369 29.07 -7.49 -25.92
C ARG A 369 29.73 -6.75 -27.07
N ARG A 370 31.06 -6.61 -27.02
CA ARG A 370 31.89 -6.13 -28.13
C ARG A 370 33.08 -7.06 -28.31
N GLY A 371 33.01 -7.95 -29.30
CA GLY A 371 34.02 -8.99 -29.46
C GLY A 371 34.05 -9.91 -28.23
N GLU A 372 35.17 -9.93 -27.52
CA GLU A 372 35.35 -10.69 -26.26
C GLU A 372 35.05 -9.86 -25.00
N GLU A 373 34.82 -8.55 -25.13
CA GLU A 373 34.49 -7.68 -24.00
C GLU A 373 33.00 -7.79 -23.64
N LEU A 374 32.72 -7.90 -22.33
CA LEU A 374 31.37 -7.83 -21.78
C LEU A 374 31.24 -6.58 -20.91
N PHE A 375 30.15 -5.84 -21.10
CA PHE A 375 29.78 -4.68 -20.30
C PHE A 375 28.44 -4.96 -19.65
N ALA A 376 28.28 -4.59 -18.38
CA ALA A 376 27.03 -4.79 -17.67
C ALA A 376 26.65 -3.52 -16.90
N GLU A 377 25.36 -3.24 -16.87
CA GLU A 377 24.75 -2.31 -15.94
C GLU A 377 24.20 -3.12 -14.77
N VAL A 378 24.73 -2.87 -13.58
CA VAL A 378 24.34 -3.54 -12.34
C VAL A 378 23.85 -2.51 -11.34
N ALA A 379 22.79 -2.84 -10.59
CA ALA A 379 22.23 -1.96 -9.58
C ALA A 379 21.68 -2.74 -8.40
N LEU A 380 21.90 -2.24 -7.18
CA LEU A 380 21.24 -2.76 -5.99
C LEU A 380 19.73 -2.53 -6.08
N PRO A 381 18.89 -3.50 -5.67
CA PRO A 381 17.45 -3.32 -5.62
C PRO A 381 17.03 -2.41 -4.46
N ASP A 382 15.83 -1.82 -4.59
CA ASP A 382 15.25 -0.96 -3.57
C ASP A 382 15.14 -1.68 -2.21
N GLY A 383 15.55 -0.99 -1.14
CA GLY A 383 15.51 -1.52 0.23
C GLY A 383 16.78 -2.21 0.70
N VAL A 384 17.78 -2.43 -0.17
CA VAL A 384 19.12 -2.88 0.22
C VAL A 384 20.03 -1.66 0.41
N SER A 385 20.50 -1.43 1.63
CA SER A 385 21.36 -0.27 1.94
C SER A 385 22.82 -0.56 1.59
N ALA A 386 23.43 0.33 0.80
CA ALA A 386 24.87 0.32 0.53
C ALA A 386 25.70 1.00 1.63
N ALA A 387 25.06 1.59 2.65
CA ALA A 387 25.76 2.41 3.65
C ALA A 387 26.78 1.58 4.46
N GLY A 388 28.03 2.07 4.50
CA GLY A 388 29.12 1.47 5.28
C GLY A 388 29.92 0.38 4.57
N PHE A 389 29.55 0.00 3.35
CA PHE A 389 30.35 -0.85 2.47
C PHE A 389 31.25 0.01 1.57
N GLY A 390 32.42 -0.50 1.20
CA GLY A 390 33.22 0.03 0.09
C GLY A 390 32.53 -0.27 -1.24
N LEU A 391 32.21 -1.54 -1.47
CA LEU A 391 31.31 -1.99 -2.54
C LEU A 391 30.37 -3.04 -1.97
N HIS A 392 29.05 -2.81 -2.04
CA HIS A 392 28.09 -3.76 -1.46
C HIS A 392 28.25 -5.14 -2.11
N PRO A 393 28.38 -6.24 -1.34
CA PRO A 393 28.68 -7.56 -1.89
C PRO A 393 27.71 -8.04 -2.96
N ALA A 394 26.41 -7.81 -2.79
CA ALA A 394 25.42 -8.19 -3.80
C ALA A 394 25.56 -7.42 -5.14
N LEU A 395 26.15 -6.21 -5.12
CA LEU A 395 26.42 -5.45 -6.34
C LEU A 395 27.65 -6.00 -7.06
N LEU A 396 28.71 -6.32 -6.30
CA LEU A 396 29.93 -6.93 -6.85
C LEU A 396 29.62 -8.33 -7.39
N ASP A 397 28.85 -9.13 -6.66
CA ASP A 397 28.45 -10.48 -7.09
C ASP A 397 27.63 -10.44 -8.39
N ALA A 398 26.75 -9.44 -8.57
CA ALA A 398 26.03 -9.27 -9.82
C ALA A 398 26.92 -8.89 -11.01
N ALA A 399 28.14 -8.38 -10.78
CA ALA A 399 29.10 -8.04 -11.83
C ALA A 399 30.02 -9.22 -12.21
N LEU A 400 30.09 -10.26 -11.37
CA LEU A 400 30.84 -11.51 -11.60
C LEU A 400 29.99 -12.48 -12.41
#